data_AF-A0A0E0JHM8-F1
#
_entry.id   AF-A0A0E0JHM8-F1
#
_cell.length_a   1.000
_cell.length_b   1.000
_cell.length_c   1.000
_cell.angle_alpha   90.00
_cell.angle_beta   90.00
_cell.angle_gamma   90.00
#
_symmetry.space_group_name_H-M   'P 1'
#
loop_
_entity.id
_entity.type
_entity.pdbx_description
1 polymer ?
#
loop_
_entity_poly.entity_id
_entity_poly.type
_entity_poly.pdbx_seq_one_letter_code
_entity_poly.pdbx_strand_id
1 'polypeptide(L)'
;MALDAAAPSSAGGGEAEAVRPLLSAEEAEELDATYAPYARRDAYGTMGRGPLPVPRRVELFLRAVLLVPLRFVAGMLLLVTYYLVCRVCTLFVDEVAEEGRPRLRGWRRVAVVRAGQGLSRAMLFVFGFYWIPETHRSFPNAEDVHQANVSDAFLFNESPKLQILKVSQGTTTNGDYLLPFRTGAFLARVPVQPVILRYPYTMFSPAWDSMDGARHVFLLLCQFVNYIEVVRLPVYCPSEQEKEDPKLYANNVRKLIATEGNLILSNLGLAEKRVYHAALNGNSRAIHQKDD
;
A
#
# COMPACT_ATOMS: atom_id res chain seq x y z
N MET A 1 -53.74 11.25 -35.03
CA MET A 1 -53.46 10.80 -36.41
C MET A 1 -52.78 11.96 -37.12
N ALA A 2 -51.45 11.88 -37.20
CA ALA A 2 -50.49 12.76 -37.89
C ALA A 2 -49.21 12.81 -37.02
N LEU A 3 -48.28 11.90 -37.27
CA LEU A 3 -46.90 11.97 -36.81
C LEU A 3 -46.03 11.77 -38.04
N ASP A 4 -45.47 12.88 -38.53
CA ASP A 4 -44.30 12.91 -39.39
C ASP A 4 -43.45 14.08 -38.91
N ALA A 5 -42.25 13.77 -38.41
CA ALA A 5 -41.16 14.72 -38.27
C ALA A 5 -39.84 13.96 -38.37
N ALA A 6 -39.22 14.12 -39.52
CA ALA A 6 -37.96 13.56 -39.96
C ALA A 6 -36.79 13.76 -38.99
N ALA A 7 -35.98 12.71 -38.86
CA ALA A 7 -34.64 12.78 -38.29
C ALA A 7 -33.63 13.28 -39.35
N PRO A 8 -32.60 14.06 -38.97
CA PRO A 8 -31.41 14.20 -39.79
C PRO A 8 -30.31 13.26 -39.29
N SER A 9 -29.87 12.41 -40.21
CA SER A 9 -28.60 11.68 -40.15
C SER A 9 -27.42 12.66 -40.23
N SER A 10 -26.40 12.50 -39.38
CA SER A 10 -25.04 12.87 -39.76
C SER A 10 -24.07 11.80 -39.28
N ALA A 11 -23.54 11.07 -40.26
CA ALA A 11 -22.35 10.26 -40.13
C ALA A 11 -21.12 11.19 -40.05
N GLY A 12 -20.25 10.94 -39.09
CA GLY A 12 -18.92 11.54 -38.98
C GLY A 12 -18.04 10.55 -38.25
N GLY A 13 -16.99 10.09 -38.92
CA GLY A 13 -16.19 8.91 -38.58
C GLY A 13 -15.44 9.02 -37.26
N GLY A 14 -15.26 7.87 -36.62
CA GLY A 14 -14.44 7.71 -35.42
C GLY A 14 -12.96 7.91 -35.75
N GLU A 15 -12.48 9.12 -35.55
CA GLU A 15 -11.09 9.33 -35.13
C GLU A 15 -10.99 8.98 -33.65
N ALA A 16 -9.98 8.20 -33.31
CA ALA A 16 -9.67 7.79 -31.95
C ALA A 16 -9.68 9.02 -31.03
N GLU A 17 -10.68 9.08 -30.15
CA GLU A 17 -10.84 10.10 -29.13
C GLU A 17 -9.62 10.04 -28.21
N ALA A 18 -8.60 10.83 -28.57
CA ALA A 18 -7.48 11.12 -27.72
C ALA A 18 -8.07 11.81 -26.49
N VAL A 19 -8.22 11.04 -25.41
CA VAL A 19 -8.67 11.49 -24.10
C VAL A 19 -7.93 12.79 -23.79
N ARG A 20 -8.63 13.93 -23.90
CA ARG A 20 -8.08 15.23 -23.54
C ARG A 20 -7.62 15.14 -22.08
N PRO A 21 -6.41 15.61 -21.74
CA PRO A 21 -6.00 15.73 -20.34
C PRO A 21 -7.09 16.49 -19.57
N LEU A 22 -7.57 15.93 -18.46
CA LEU A 22 -8.61 16.55 -17.62
C LEU A 22 -8.13 17.85 -16.95
N LEU A 23 -6.82 18.04 -16.88
CA LEU A 23 -6.11 19.22 -16.40
C LEU A 23 -5.05 19.59 -17.44
N SER A 24 -4.77 20.88 -17.62
CA SER A 24 -3.61 21.29 -18.41
C SER A 24 -2.31 20.80 -17.75
N ALA A 25 -1.24 20.69 -18.53
CA ALA A 25 0.05 20.19 -18.01
C ALA A 25 0.60 21.06 -16.88
N GLU A 26 0.39 22.38 -16.97
CA GLU A 26 0.82 23.36 -15.96
C GLU A 26 0.02 23.23 -14.66
N GLU A 27 -1.32 23.11 -14.74
CA GLU A 27 -2.18 22.90 -13.57
C GLU A 27 -1.87 21.57 -12.86
N ALA A 28 -1.55 20.52 -13.62
CA ALA A 28 -1.15 19.23 -13.05
C ALA A 28 0.20 19.32 -12.33
N GLU A 29 1.16 20.07 -12.87
CA GLU A 29 2.46 20.28 -12.24
C GLU A 29 2.35 21.11 -10.95
N GLU A 30 1.55 22.17 -10.94
CA GLU A 30 1.28 22.98 -9.74
C GLU A 30 0.56 22.17 -8.65
N LEU A 31 -0.40 21.33 -9.06
CA LEU A 31 -1.09 20.42 -8.15
C LEU A 31 -0.12 19.38 -7.57
N ASP A 32 0.76 18.81 -8.39
CA ASP A 32 1.78 17.86 -7.96
C ASP A 32 2.81 18.52 -7.02
N ALA A 33 3.14 19.80 -7.23
CA ALA A 33 4.00 20.57 -6.32
C ALA A 33 3.33 20.80 -4.96
N THR A 34 2.04 21.17 -4.97
CA THR A 34 1.24 21.41 -3.75
C THR A 34 1.03 20.13 -2.94
N TYR A 35 0.80 19.01 -3.64
CA TYR A 35 0.51 17.70 -3.06
C TYR A 35 1.66 16.71 -3.29
N ALA A 36 2.90 17.19 -3.19
CA ALA A 36 4.12 16.43 -3.47
C ALA A 36 4.20 15.01 -2.87
N PRO A 37 3.73 14.73 -1.64
CA PRO A 37 3.72 13.36 -1.09
C PRO A 37 2.84 12.35 -1.85
N TYR A 38 1.87 12.84 -2.62
CA TYR A 38 0.91 12.02 -3.37
C TYR A 38 1.18 12.00 -4.88
N ALA A 39 2.09 12.86 -5.35
CA ALA A 39 2.50 12.91 -6.75
C ALA A 39 3.29 11.64 -7.13
N ARG A 40 2.79 10.93 -8.15
CA ARG A 40 3.37 9.69 -8.66
C ARG A 40 4.42 10.02 -9.73
N ARG A 41 5.64 9.52 -9.57
CA ARG A 41 6.81 9.83 -10.43
C ARG A 41 7.27 8.66 -11.31
N ASP A 42 6.44 7.65 -11.50
CA ASP A 42 6.83 6.47 -12.28
C ASP A 42 6.75 6.69 -13.81
N ALA A 43 7.19 5.71 -14.59
CA ALA A 43 7.26 5.84 -16.05
C ALA A 43 5.88 5.97 -16.73
N TYR A 44 4.80 5.73 -15.99
CA TYR A 44 3.42 5.81 -16.47
C TYR A 44 2.76 7.15 -16.13
N GLY A 45 3.46 8.05 -15.43
CA GLY A 45 3.00 9.40 -15.11
C GLY A 45 1.77 9.45 -14.18
N THR A 46 1.17 10.63 -14.09
CA THR A 46 0.05 10.90 -13.18
C THR A 46 -1.14 9.98 -13.49
N MET A 47 -1.65 9.29 -12.47
CA MET A 47 -2.68 8.23 -12.58
C MET A 47 -2.37 7.10 -13.58
N GLY A 48 -1.11 6.91 -13.97
CA GLY A 48 -0.74 5.96 -15.01
C GLY A 48 -1.27 6.32 -16.41
N ARG A 49 -1.59 7.60 -16.65
CA ARG A 49 -2.11 8.14 -17.93
C ARG A 49 -1.03 8.84 -18.78
N GLY A 50 0.21 8.80 -18.35
CA GLY A 50 1.33 9.45 -19.01
C GLY A 50 1.62 8.90 -20.41
N PRO A 51 2.14 9.74 -21.32
CA PRO A 51 2.48 9.33 -22.66
C PRO A 51 3.69 8.37 -22.64
N LEU A 52 3.45 7.11 -22.97
CA LEU A 52 4.53 6.13 -23.15
C LEU A 52 5.07 6.17 -24.58
N PRO A 53 6.40 6.06 -24.79
CA PRO A 53 6.96 5.86 -26.12
C PRO A 53 6.50 4.52 -26.70
N VAL A 54 6.29 4.46 -28.02
CA VAL A 54 5.83 3.27 -28.76
C VAL A 54 6.54 1.97 -28.36
N PRO A 55 7.90 1.89 -28.28
CA PRO A 55 8.56 0.64 -27.89
C PRO A 55 8.12 0.13 -26.51
N ARG A 56 7.93 1.03 -25.54
CA ARG A 56 7.46 0.65 -24.19
C ARG A 56 6.02 0.18 -24.20
N ARG A 57 5.17 0.72 -25.08
CA ARG A 57 3.79 0.23 -25.26
C ARG A 57 3.77 -1.18 -25.83
N VAL A 58 4.62 -1.46 -26.82
CA VAL A 58 4.76 -2.81 -27.40
C VAL A 58 5.27 -3.79 -26.35
N GLU A 59 6.31 -3.42 -25.59
CA GLU A 59 6.86 -4.23 -24.50
C GLU A 59 5.80 -4.52 -23.41
N LEU A 60 5.04 -3.50 -23.00
CA LEU A 60 3.93 -3.67 -22.07
C LEU A 60 2.86 -4.60 -22.61
N PHE A 61 2.49 -4.45 -23.89
CA PHE A 61 1.48 -5.30 -24.53
C PHE A 61 1.94 -6.78 -24.57
N LEU A 62 3.18 -7.04 -24.97
CA LEU A 62 3.75 -8.39 -24.97
C LEU A 62 3.74 -9.01 -23.58
N ARG A 63 4.14 -8.23 -22.56
CA ARG A 63 4.08 -8.65 -21.15
C ARG A 63 2.65 -8.91 -20.70
N ALA A 64 1.69 -8.06 -21.09
CA ALA A 64 0.30 -8.23 -20.72
C ALA A 64 -0.27 -9.54 -21.31
N VAL A 65 -0.06 -9.79 -22.61
CA VAL A 65 -0.55 -10.98 -23.29
C VAL A 65 0.08 -12.26 -22.74
N LEU A 66 1.35 -12.23 -22.33
CA LEU A 66 2.05 -13.40 -21.81
C LEU A 66 1.85 -13.63 -20.30
N LEU A 67 2.12 -12.62 -19.47
CA LEU A 67 2.19 -12.75 -18.02
C LEU A 67 0.83 -12.68 -17.34
N VAL A 68 -0.07 -11.82 -17.78
CA VAL A 68 -1.36 -11.61 -17.11
C VAL A 68 -2.21 -12.88 -17.12
N PRO A 69 -2.45 -13.57 -18.26
CA PRO A 69 -3.25 -14.80 -18.24
C PRO A 69 -2.56 -15.91 -17.43
N LEU A 70 -1.23 -16.03 -17.52
CA LEU A 70 -0.46 -16.99 -16.73
C LEU A 70 -0.64 -16.76 -15.22
N ARG A 71 -0.50 -15.52 -14.76
CA ARG A 71 -0.68 -15.13 -13.35
C ARG A 71 -2.13 -15.25 -12.90
N PHE A 72 -3.08 -14.95 -13.78
CA PHE A 72 -4.50 -15.13 -13.51
C PHE A 72 -4.82 -16.62 -13.27
N VAL A 73 -4.38 -17.50 -14.15
CA VAL A 73 -4.56 -18.96 -13.98
C VAL A 73 -3.88 -19.44 -12.70
N ALA A 74 -2.64 -19.02 -12.44
CA ALA A 74 -1.93 -19.37 -11.21
C ALA A 74 -2.67 -18.89 -9.94
N GLY A 75 -3.17 -17.65 -9.95
CA GLY A 75 -3.97 -17.09 -8.86
C GLY A 75 -5.28 -17.84 -8.63
N MET A 76 -5.97 -18.21 -9.71
CA MET A 76 -7.20 -19.03 -9.64
C MET A 76 -6.91 -20.42 -9.08
N LEU A 77 -5.81 -21.07 -9.49
CA LEU A 77 -5.39 -22.36 -8.93
C LEU A 77 -5.07 -22.26 -7.43
N LEU A 78 -4.41 -21.19 -6.99
CA LEU A 78 -4.15 -20.95 -5.56
C LEU A 78 -5.45 -20.75 -4.78
N LEU A 79 -6.40 -19.99 -5.31
CA LEU A 79 -7.70 -19.75 -4.69
C LEU A 79 -8.48 -21.06 -4.54
N VAL A 80 -8.57 -21.86 -5.61
CA VAL A 80 -9.23 -23.17 -5.59
C VAL A 80 -8.56 -24.10 -4.59
N THR A 81 -7.22 -24.15 -4.58
CA THR A 81 -6.47 -24.95 -3.61
C THR A 81 -6.78 -24.53 -2.17
N TYR A 82 -6.79 -23.21 -1.89
CA TYR A 82 -7.15 -22.70 -0.56
C TYR A 82 -8.58 -23.05 -0.17
N TYR A 83 -9.52 -22.87 -1.10
CA TYR A 83 -10.92 -23.21 -0.91
C TYR A 83 -11.07 -24.70 -0.57
N LEU A 84 -10.38 -25.60 -1.29
CA LEU A 84 -10.41 -27.03 -1.00
C LEU A 84 -9.84 -27.35 0.38
N VAL A 85 -8.71 -26.73 0.77
CA VAL A 85 -8.13 -26.90 2.12
C VAL A 85 -9.11 -26.44 3.20
N CYS A 86 -9.70 -25.25 3.03
CA CYS A 86 -10.72 -24.72 3.93
C CYS A 86 -11.93 -25.66 3.98
N ARG A 87 -12.43 -26.11 2.82
CA ARG A 87 -13.57 -27.01 2.72
C ARG A 87 -13.29 -28.29 3.49
N VAL A 88 -12.17 -28.97 3.24
CA VAL A 88 -11.74 -30.18 3.95
C VAL A 88 -11.62 -29.96 5.46
N CYS A 89 -11.09 -28.80 5.89
CA CYS A 89 -11.00 -28.47 7.32
C CYS A 89 -12.35 -28.12 7.97
N THR A 90 -13.35 -27.73 7.18
CA THR A 90 -14.72 -27.43 7.63
C THR A 90 -15.69 -28.59 7.50
N LEU A 91 -15.36 -29.64 6.73
CA LEU A 91 -16.13 -30.88 6.70
C LEU A 91 -16.17 -31.44 8.13
N PHE A 92 -17.36 -31.67 8.66
CA PHE A 92 -17.62 -32.11 10.04
C PHE A 92 -17.29 -31.05 11.12
N VAL A 93 -17.50 -29.75 10.86
CA VAL A 93 -17.76 -28.77 11.93
C VAL A 93 -19.27 -28.62 11.98
N ASP A 94 -19.91 -29.08 13.05
CA ASP A 94 -21.35 -28.92 13.23
C ASP A 94 -21.71 -27.42 13.14
N GLU A 95 -22.64 -27.08 12.26
CA GLU A 95 -23.12 -25.71 12.01
C GLU A 95 -23.85 -25.10 13.22
N VAL A 96 -23.99 -25.84 14.32
CA VAL A 96 -24.69 -25.45 15.54
C VAL A 96 -23.71 -24.88 16.55
N ALA A 97 -23.15 -23.70 16.25
CA ALA A 97 -22.55 -22.85 17.28
C ALA A 97 -23.13 -21.45 17.13
N GLU A 98 -24.10 -21.16 18.00
CA GLU A 98 -24.71 -19.85 18.21
C GLU A 98 -23.69 -18.69 18.18
N GLU A 99 -24.03 -17.63 17.46
CA GLU A 99 -23.55 -16.23 17.58
C GLU A 99 -22.06 -15.95 17.84
N GLY A 100 -21.18 -16.89 17.52
CA GLY A 100 -19.74 -16.76 17.70
C GLY A 100 -19.01 -17.45 16.57
N ARG A 101 -18.15 -16.69 15.85
CA ARG A 101 -17.31 -17.18 14.73
C ARG A 101 -16.83 -18.61 14.99
N PRO A 102 -16.97 -19.55 14.05
CA PRO A 102 -16.62 -20.95 14.27
C PRO A 102 -15.14 -21.05 14.68
N ARG A 103 -14.89 -21.34 15.97
CA ARG A 103 -13.53 -21.47 16.50
C ARG A 103 -13.01 -22.84 16.06
N LEU A 104 -12.29 -22.88 14.94
CA LEU A 104 -11.49 -24.03 14.53
C LEU A 104 -10.56 -24.41 15.71
N ARG A 105 -10.75 -25.58 16.31
CA ARG A 105 -9.93 -26.11 17.41
C ARG A 105 -8.97 -27.20 16.91
N GLY A 106 -7.81 -27.32 17.57
CA GLY A 106 -6.85 -28.40 17.34
C GLY A 106 -6.13 -28.36 15.98
N TRP A 107 -5.94 -29.53 15.37
CA TRP A 107 -5.15 -29.71 14.15
C TRP A 107 -5.69 -28.96 12.93
N ARG A 108 -7.02 -28.76 12.84
CA ARG A 108 -7.69 -28.02 11.76
C ARG A 108 -7.23 -26.56 11.70
N ARG A 109 -7.11 -25.90 12.86
CA ARG A 109 -6.58 -24.53 12.94
C ARG A 109 -5.14 -24.45 12.46
N VAL A 110 -4.31 -25.41 12.89
CA VAL A 110 -2.90 -25.47 12.50
C VAL A 110 -2.76 -25.69 10.99
N ALA A 111 -3.57 -26.59 10.42
CA ALA A 111 -3.60 -26.87 8.99
C ALA A 111 -4.00 -25.63 8.17
N VAL A 112 -5.09 -24.95 8.54
CA VAL A 112 -5.55 -23.73 7.84
C VAL A 112 -4.53 -22.60 7.94
N VAL A 113 -3.95 -22.38 9.13
CA VAL A 113 -2.94 -21.32 9.32
C VAL A 113 -1.68 -21.61 8.51
N ARG A 114 -1.17 -22.86 8.53
CA ARG A 114 0.03 -23.24 7.75
C ARG A 114 -0.23 -23.20 6.25
N ALA A 115 -1.38 -23.70 5.79
CA ALA A 115 -1.77 -23.60 4.40
C ALA A 115 -1.89 -22.13 3.97
N GLY A 116 -2.55 -21.29 4.77
CA GLY A 116 -2.65 -19.86 4.53
C GLY A 116 -1.29 -19.15 4.47
N GLN A 117 -0.34 -19.53 5.34
CA GLN A 117 1.04 -19.01 5.30
C GLN A 117 1.80 -19.44 4.03
N GLY A 118 1.66 -20.69 3.60
CA GLY A 118 2.27 -21.16 2.35
C GLY A 118 1.66 -20.50 1.12
N LEU A 119 0.32 -20.42 1.08
CA LEU A 119 -0.42 -19.84 -0.03
C LEU A 119 -0.24 -18.33 -0.13
N SER A 120 -0.12 -17.60 0.98
CA SER A 120 0.16 -16.16 0.93
C SER A 120 1.55 -15.88 0.34
N ARG A 121 2.56 -16.70 0.66
CA ARG A 121 3.88 -16.64 0.03
C ARG A 121 3.82 -16.98 -1.46
N ALA A 122 3.06 -18.01 -1.84
CA ALA A 122 2.84 -18.35 -3.24
C ALA A 122 2.12 -17.22 -4.00
N MET A 123 1.17 -16.54 -3.36
CA MET A 123 0.48 -15.39 -3.95
C MET A 123 1.43 -14.22 -4.19
N LEU A 124 2.32 -13.91 -3.24
CA LEU A 124 3.37 -12.89 -3.42
C LEU A 124 4.28 -13.24 -4.60
N PHE A 125 4.65 -14.51 -4.75
CA PHE A 125 5.42 -15.00 -5.88
C PHE A 125 4.69 -14.82 -7.22
N VAL A 126 3.38 -15.10 -7.27
CA VAL A 126 2.53 -14.85 -8.46
C VAL A 126 2.50 -13.36 -8.82
N PHE A 127 2.47 -12.48 -7.83
CA PHE A 127 2.60 -11.03 -8.05
C PHE A 127 4.03 -10.57 -8.39
N GLY A 128 5.00 -11.47 -8.51
CA GLY A 128 6.38 -11.15 -8.89
C GLY A 128 7.30 -10.75 -7.74
N PHE A 129 6.87 -10.88 -6.48
CA PHE A 129 7.72 -10.67 -5.31
C PHE A 129 8.49 -11.95 -4.98
N TYR A 130 9.64 -12.12 -5.61
CA TYR A 130 10.46 -13.33 -5.47
C TYR A 130 11.34 -13.32 -4.22
N TRP A 131 11.88 -12.17 -3.88
CA TRP A 131 12.81 -11.99 -2.77
C TRP A 131 12.52 -10.69 -2.06
N ILE A 132 12.38 -10.76 -0.73
CA ILE A 132 12.14 -9.61 0.14
C ILE A 132 13.33 -9.53 1.10
N PRO A 133 14.36 -8.73 0.78
CA PRO A 133 15.47 -8.54 1.70
C PRO A 133 14.98 -7.88 2.99
N GLU A 134 15.40 -8.46 4.11
CA GLU A 134 15.18 -7.92 5.44
C GLU A 134 16.51 -7.41 5.99
N THR A 135 16.55 -6.14 6.37
CA THR A 135 17.73 -5.50 6.98
C THR A 135 17.39 -5.10 8.40
N HIS A 136 18.22 -5.51 9.35
CA HIS A 136 18.10 -5.09 10.74
C HIS A 136 19.15 -4.02 11.00
N ARG A 137 18.73 -2.80 11.34
CA ARG A 137 19.65 -1.75 11.77
C ARG A 137 19.83 -1.83 13.27
N SER A 138 21.09 -1.83 13.71
CA SER A 138 21.48 -1.74 15.11
C SER A 138 22.30 -0.47 15.28
N PHE A 139 22.00 0.34 16.30
CA PHE A 139 22.70 1.61 16.54
C PHE A 139 23.88 1.40 17.50
N PRO A 140 25.12 1.78 17.14
CA PRO A 140 26.28 1.65 18.02
C PRO A 140 26.16 2.46 19.32
N ASN A 141 25.57 3.66 19.26
CA ASN A 141 25.44 4.57 20.42
C ASN A 141 24.18 4.33 21.27
N ALA A 142 23.32 3.37 20.90
CA ALA A 142 22.16 3.02 21.72
C ALA A 142 22.53 2.04 22.85
N GLU A 143 23.68 1.37 22.76
CA GLU A 143 24.13 0.43 23.80
C GLU A 143 24.64 1.17 25.05
N ASP A 144 25.23 2.37 24.89
CA ASP A 144 25.85 3.12 25.99
C ASP A 144 24.89 4.01 26.79
N VAL A 145 23.76 4.46 26.19
CA VAL A 145 22.76 5.31 26.87
C VAL A 145 21.60 4.50 27.46
N HIS A 146 21.48 3.20 27.13
CA HIS A 146 20.32 2.37 27.50
C HIS A 146 20.62 1.15 28.35
N GLN A 147 21.82 0.98 28.91
CA GLN A 147 22.15 -0.19 29.74
C GLN A 147 21.20 -0.44 30.93
N ALA A 148 20.38 0.54 31.35
CA ALA A 148 19.29 0.36 32.32
C ALA A 148 17.92 -0.07 31.71
N ASN A 149 17.66 0.21 30.43
CA ASN A 149 16.41 -0.11 29.71
C ASN A 149 16.54 -1.30 28.75
N VAL A 150 17.76 -1.78 28.51
CA VAL A 150 18.08 -2.95 27.67
C VAL A 150 17.48 -4.24 28.24
N SER A 151 17.43 -4.38 29.56
CA SER A 151 16.74 -5.49 30.23
C SER A 151 15.27 -5.58 29.80
N ASP A 152 14.53 -4.47 29.80
CA ASP A 152 13.11 -4.45 29.41
C ASP A 152 12.90 -4.68 27.91
N ALA A 153 13.76 -4.14 27.05
CA ALA A 153 13.70 -4.37 25.60
C ALA A 153 14.07 -5.81 25.22
N PHE A 154 15.06 -6.39 25.89
CA PHE A 154 15.48 -7.78 25.70
C PHE A 154 14.42 -8.77 26.24
N LEU A 155 13.87 -8.49 27.44
CA LEU A 155 12.73 -9.23 27.99
C LEU A 155 11.46 -9.10 27.13
N PHE A 156 11.26 -7.97 26.46
CA PHE A 156 10.18 -7.79 25.49
C PHE A 156 10.35 -8.70 24.26
N ASN A 157 11.59 -8.89 23.80
CA ASN A 157 11.90 -9.73 22.64
C ASN A 157 11.74 -11.24 22.93
N GLU A 158 11.96 -11.67 24.18
CA GLU A 158 11.82 -13.08 24.58
C GLU A 158 10.40 -13.49 25.02
N SER A 159 9.51 -12.55 25.29
CA SER A 159 8.13 -12.84 25.68
C SER A 159 7.29 -13.27 24.47
N PRO A 160 6.43 -14.33 24.54
CA PRO A 160 5.44 -14.62 23.50
C PRO A 160 4.30 -13.58 23.56
N LYS A 161 4.58 -12.34 23.17
CA LYS A 161 3.63 -11.23 23.15
C LYS A 161 2.98 -11.09 21.78
N LEU A 162 1.69 -10.77 21.81
CA LEU A 162 0.90 -10.44 20.62
C LEU A 162 1.50 -9.22 19.91
N GLN A 163 2.23 -9.45 18.82
CA GLN A 163 2.71 -8.37 17.96
C GLN A 163 1.57 -7.87 17.09
N ILE A 164 1.20 -6.60 17.24
CA ILE A 164 0.16 -5.95 16.42
C ILE A 164 0.84 -5.02 15.43
N LEU A 165 0.76 -5.38 14.14
CA LEU A 165 1.18 -4.49 13.06
C LEU A 165 0.15 -3.35 12.90
N LYS A 166 0.57 -2.12 13.14
CA LYS A 166 -0.25 -0.91 12.90
C LYS A 166 0.43 0.00 11.91
N VAL A 167 -0.28 0.34 10.83
CA VAL A 167 0.15 1.38 9.89
C VAL A 167 -0.24 2.74 10.47
N SER A 168 0.68 3.36 11.20
CA SER A 168 0.45 4.65 11.89
C SER A 168 0.17 5.81 10.92
N GLN A 169 0.64 5.72 9.67
CA GLN A 169 0.41 6.71 8.62
C GLN A 169 -1.04 6.72 8.09
N GLY A 170 -1.73 5.56 8.12
CA GLY A 170 -3.11 5.41 7.65
C GLY A 170 -3.33 5.60 6.13
N THR A 171 -2.27 5.85 5.35
CA THR A 171 -2.27 5.89 3.88
C THR A 171 -0.84 5.72 3.34
N THR A 172 -0.73 5.55 2.03
CA THR A 172 0.52 5.41 1.24
C THR A 172 0.94 6.74 0.62
N THR A 173 2.26 6.96 0.52
CA THR A 173 2.90 8.07 -0.19
C THR A 173 3.73 7.56 -1.38
N ASN A 174 4.32 8.49 -2.13
CA ASN A 174 5.22 8.23 -3.25
C ASN A 174 6.60 7.65 -2.86
N GLY A 175 6.89 7.51 -1.56
CA GLY A 175 8.14 6.91 -1.06
C GLY A 175 9.21 7.91 -0.63
N ASP A 176 9.08 9.20 -0.98
CA ASP A 176 10.02 10.25 -0.58
C ASP A 176 9.56 10.98 0.68
N TYR A 177 8.25 10.96 0.95
CA TYR A 177 7.63 11.70 2.06
C TYR A 177 7.04 10.77 3.13
N LEU A 178 7.16 11.19 4.38
CA LEU A 178 6.51 10.57 5.53
C LEU A 178 5.44 11.50 6.09
N LEU A 179 4.19 11.02 6.16
CA LEU A 179 3.04 11.80 6.67
C LEU A 179 2.94 11.73 8.20
N PRO A 180 2.12 12.58 8.84
CA PRO A 180 1.91 12.56 10.28
C PRO A 180 1.30 11.23 10.74
N PHE A 181 1.78 10.73 11.87
CA PHE A 181 1.27 9.50 12.47
C PHE A 181 0.00 9.74 13.27
N ARG A 182 -0.96 8.83 13.12
CA ARG A 182 -2.14 8.79 14.00
C ARG A 182 -1.72 8.31 15.39
N THR A 183 -2.14 9.07 16.38
CA THR A 183 -1.81 8.87 17.79
C THR A 183 -2.33 7.55 18.38
N GLY A 184 -3.37 6.94 17.77
CA GLY A 184 -4.01 5.73 18.28
C GLY A 184 -3.09 4.50 18.41
N ALA A 185 -1.97 4.45 17.68
CA ALA A 185 -0.96 3.40 17.85
C ALA A 185 -0.12 3.58 19.13
N PHE A 186 0.02 4.81 19.61
CA PHE A 186 0.93 5.22 20.69
C PHE A 186 0.24 5.37 22.06
N LEU A 187 -1.11 5.32 22.10
CA LEU A 187 -1.89 5.36 23.34
C LEU A 187 -1.56 4.25 24.35
N ALA A 188 -1.00 3.14 23.86
CA ALA A 188 -0.65 2.00 24.71
C ALA A 188 0.59 2.25 25.59
N ARG A 189 1.38 3.32 25.33
CA ARG A 189 2.59 3.68 26.10
C ARG A 189 3.66 2.58 26.19
N VAL A 190 3.59 1.60 25.29
CA VAL A 190 4.53 0.49 25.20
C VAL A 190 5.64 0.80 24.19
N PRO A 191 6.80 0.13 24.31
CA PRO A 191 7.82 0.17 23.28
C PRO A 191 7.27 -0.24 21.92
N VAL A 192 7.75 0.39 20.86
CA VAL A 192 7.37 0.07 19.48
C VAL A 192 8.61 -0.32 18.68
N GLN A 193 8.47 -1.28 17.76
CA GLN A 193 9.51 -1.57 16.77
C GLN A 193 9.13 -0.89 15.45
N PRO A 194 9.83 0.17 15.04
CA PRO A 194 9.57 0.81 13.76
C PRO A 194 10.08 -0.09 12.61
N VAL A 195 9.28 -0.18 11.54
CA VAL A 195 9.63 -0.92 10.33
C VAL A 195 9.38 -0.03 9.12
N ILE A 196 10.37 0.12 8.26
CA ILE A 196 10.29 0.86 7.01
C ILE A 196 10.12 -0.13 5.87
N LEU A 197 9.09 0.07 5.04
CA LEU A 197 8.88 -0.68 3.81
C LEU A 197 9.29 0.22 2.64
N ARG A 198 10.33 -0.17 1.90
CA ARG A 198 10.75 0.53 0.69
C ARG A 198 10.34 -0.26 -0.54
N TYR A 199 9.87 0.44 -1.55
CA TYR A 199 9.44 -0.13 -2.82
C TYR A 199 10.35 0.38 -3.93
N PRO A 200 11.57 -0.17 -4.10
CA PRO A 200 12.41 0.23 -5.21
C PRO A 200 11.78 -0.23 -6.53
N TYR A 201 11.73 0.65 -7.52
CA TYR A 201 11.19 0.37 -8.84
C TYR A 201 11.99 1.05 -9.94
N THR A 202 11.95 0.47 -11.13
CA THR A 202 12.54 1.05 -12.34
C THR A 202 11.49 1.66 -13.26
N MET A 203 10.33 1.00 -13.39
CA MET A 203 9.29 1.36 -14.35
C MET A 203 7.95 1.71 -13.70
N PHE A 204 7.54 0.94 -12.69
CA PHE A 204 6.25 1.08 -12.05
C PHE A 204 6.37 0.88 -10.55
N SER A 205 5.81 1.82 -9.79
CA SER A 205 5.78 1.74 -8.33
C SER A 205 4.73 0.71 -7.87
N PRO A 206 5.13 -0.33 -7.11
CA PRO A 206 4.20 -1.27 -6.47
C PRO A 206 3.33 -0.63 -5.38
N ALA A 207 3.64 0.60 -4.94
CA ALA A 207 2.81 1.30 -3.99
C ALA A 207 1.53 1.81 -4.66
N TRP A 208 0.38 1.54 -4.04
CA TRP A 208 -0.90 2.09 -4.48
C TRP A 208 -1.09 3.49 -3.90
N ASP A 209 -0.72 4.53 -4.64
CA ASP A 209 -0.72 5.93 -4.21
C ASP A 209 -1.93 6.72 -4.75
N SER A 210 -1.97 6.93 -6.06
CA SER A 210 -2.72 7.96 -6.76
C SER A 210 -3.24 7.48 -8.12
N MET A 211 -3.53 6.19 -8.23
CA MET A 211 -4.00 5.57 -9.47
C MET A 211 -5.24 4.71 -9.21
N ASP A 212 -6.06 4.53 -10.24
CA ASP A 212 -7.17 3.58 -10.23
C ASP A 212 -6.69 2.16 -9.87
N GLY A 213 -7.49 1.46 -9.05
CA GLY A 213 -7.14 0.15 -8.50
C GLY A 213 -7.02 -0.94 -9.58
N ALA A 214 -7.93 -0.97 -10.55
CA ALA A 214 -7.89 -1.98 -11.62
C ALA A 214 -6.66 -1.78 -12.50
N ARG A 215 -6.34 -0.53 -12.83
CA ARG A 215 -5.11 -0.18 -13.55
C ARG A 215 -3.86 -0.53 -12.75
N HIS A 216 -3.85 -0.26 -11.45
CA HIS A 216 -2.74 -0.62 -10.56
C HIS A 216 -2.46 -2.13 -10.59
N VAL A 217 -3.50 -2.93 -10.41
CA VAL A 217 -3.38 -4.39 -10.45
C VAL A 217 -2.93 -4.86 -11.84
N PHE A 218 -3.48 -4.31 -12.92
CA PHE A 218 -3.07 -4.68 -14.28
C PHE A 218 -1.58 -4.40 -14.53
N LEU A 219 -1.08 -3.21 -14.19
CA LEU A 219 0.32 -2.84 -14.38
C LEU A 219 1.25 -3.66 -13.47
N LEU A 220 0.85 -3.92 -12.23
CA LEU A 220 1.58 -4.80 -11.31
C LEU A 220 1.68 -6.23 -11.87
N LEU A 221 0.60 -6.76 -12.44
CA LEU A 221 0.58 -8.08 -13.07
C LEU A 221 1.44 -8.16 -14.34
N CYS A 222 1.67 -7.03 -15.01
CA CYS A 222 2.57 -6.96 -16.17
C CYS A 222 4.06 -6.91 -15.78
N GLN A 223 4.40 -6.66 -14.51
CA GLN A 223 5.80 -6.60 -14.08
C GLN A 223 6.37 -7.99 -13.81
N PHE A 224 7.48 -8.34 -14.47
CA PHE A 224 8.17 -9.62 -14.22
C PHE A 224 8.61 -9.76 -12.77
N VAL A 225 9.37 -8.79 -12.25
CA VAL A 225 9.90 -8.79 -10.89
C VAL A 225 9.43 -7.53 -10.17
N ASN A 226 8.99 -7.71 -8.93
CA ASN A 226 8.69 -6.65 -8.00
C ASN A 226 9.60 -6.77 -6.77
N TYR A 227 10.07 -5.62 -6.29
CA TYR A 227 11.01 -5.53 -5.18
C TYR A 227 10.36 -4.81 -3.99
N ILE A 228 10.56 -5.35 -2.81
CA ILE A 228 10.21 -4.72 -1.53
C ILE A 228 11.38 -4.95 -0.59
N GLU A 229 11.85 -3.89 0.06
CA GLU A 229 12.85 -3.99 1.12
C GLU A 229 12.19 -3.70 2.46
N VAL A 230 12.51 -4.52 3.46
CA VAL A 230 12.06 -4.34 4.83
C VAL A 230 13.26 -3.90 5.67
N VAL A 231 13.19 -2.71 6.24
CA VAL A 231 14.20 -2.21 7.18
C VAL A 231 13.58 -2.17 8.56
N ARG A 232 14.07 -3.03 9.46
CA ARG A 232 13.69 -3.01 10.87
C ARG A 232 14.62 -2.08 11.62
N LEU A 233 14.04 -1.09 12.29
CA LEU A 233 14.75 -0.22 13.21
C LEU A 233 14.73 -0.87 14.61
N PRO A 234 15.67 -0.49 15.49
CA PRO A 234 15.65 -1.01 16.85
C PRO A 234 14.42 -0.51 17.61
N VAL A 235 14.11 -1.24 18.67
CA VAL A 235 12.95 -0.95 19.52
C VAL A 235 13.10 0.44 20.12
N TYR A 236 12.07 1.28 19.94
CA TYR A 236 11.99 2.59 20.54
C TYR A 236 11.18 2.50 21.84
N CYS A 237 11.80 2.85 22.95
CA CYS A 237 11.17 2.91 24.26
C CYS A 237 10.72 4.35 24.55
N PRO A 238 9.44 4.59 24.90
CA PRO A 238 8.98 5.93 25.20
C PRO A 238 9.55 6.43 26.53
N SER A 239 9.98 7.69 26.55
CA SER A 239 10.31 8.45 27.76
C SER A 239 9.06 8.77 28.60
N GLU A 240 9.22 9.18 29.86
CA GLU A 240 8.08 9.54 30.71
C GLU A 240 7.22 10.67 30.10
N GLN A 241 7.85 11.66 29.47
CA GLN A 241 7.14 12.74 28.76
C GLN A 241 6.31 12.22 27.57
N GLU A 242 6.84 11.25 26.83
CA GLU A 242 6.14 10.62 25.70
C GLU A 242 5.02 9.66 26.15
N LYS A 243 5.13 9.09 27.36
CA LYS A 243 4.04 8.33 27.97
C LYS A 243 2.87 9.23 28.35
N GLU A 244 3.16 10.47 28.78
CA GLU A 244 2.16 11.48 29.12
C GLU A 244 1.52 12.10 27.87
N ASP A 245 2.29 12.41 26.82
CA ASP A 245 1.80 12.91 25.53
C ASP A 245 2.04 11.91 24.37
N PRO A 246 1.02 11.11 24.01
CA PRO A 246 1.07 10.19 22.88
C PRO A 246 1.31 10.87 21.52
N LYS A 247 0.98 12.17 21.36
CA LYS A 247 1.27 12.91 20.10
C LYS A 247 2.76 13.20 19.99
N LEU A 248 3.40 13.61 21.08
CA LEU A 248 4.85 13.77 21.15
C LEU A 248 5.55 12.46 20.82
N TYR A 249 5.09 11.35 21.41
CA TYR A 249 5.63 10.02 21.12
C TYR A 249 5.53 9.68 19.62
N ALA A 250 4.36 9.86 19.02
CA ALA A 250 4.13 9.62 17.60
C ALA A 250 5.05 10.46 16.70
N ASN A 251 5.25 11.74 17.07
CA ASN A 251 6.09 12.67 16.33
C ASN A 251 7.59 12.33 16.44
N ASN A 252 8.06 11.89 17.60
CA ASN A 252 9.46 11.51 17.77
C ASN A 252 9.81 10.22 17.03
N VAL A 253 8.93 9.21 17.12
CA VAL A 253 9.09 7.96 16.32
C VAL A 253 9.04 8.27 14.82
N ARG A 254 8.16 9.18 14.41
CA ARG A 254 8.10 9.64 13.01
C ARG A 254 9.40 10.31 12.57
N LYS A 255 9.98 11.20 13.39
CA LYS A 255 11.27 11.83 13.11
C LYS A 255 12.40 10.80 12.98
N LEU A 256 12.45 9.82 13.89
CA LEU A 256 13.42 8.73 13.82
C LEU A 256 13.31 7.97 12.48
N ILE A 257 12.09 7.56 12.10
CA ILE A 257 11.86 6.86 10.83
C ILE A 257 12.24 7.73 9.64
N ALA A 258 11.93 9.04 9.69
CA ALA A 258 12.27 9.96 8.62
C ALA A 258 13.79 10.11 8.45
N THR A 259 14.53 10.26 9.55
CA THR A 259 15.99 10.34 9.54
C THR A 259 16.60 9.05 8.98
N GLU A 260 16.16 7.89 9.48
CA GLU A 260 16.73 6.59 9.07
C GLU A 260 16.36 6.19 7.64
N GLY A 261 15.13 6.53 7.23
CA GLY A 261 14.61 6.27 5.89
C GLY A 261 15.03 7.31 4.84
N ASN A 262 15.70 8.40 5.25
CA ASN A 262 15.96 9.58 4.43
C ASN A 262 14.67 10.13 3.77
N LEU A 263 13.62 10.28 4.57
CA LEU A 263 12.29 10.72 4.14
C LEU A 263 12.03 12.17 4.54
N ILE A 264 11.32 12.90 3.67
CA ILE A 264 10.90 14.28 3.90
C ILE A 264 9.61 14.28 4.72
N LEU A 265 9.58 15.04 5.81
CA LEU A 265 8.38 15.19 6.63
C LEU A 265 7.36 16.09 5.92
N SER A 266 6.12 15.62 5.75
CA SER A 266 5.01 16.42 5.25
C SER A 266 3.89 16.56 6.27
N ASN A 267 3.22 17.70 6.35
CA ASN A 267 2.07 17.90 7.23
C ASN A 267 0.73 17.50 6.60
N LEU A 268 0.74 17.02 5.35
CA LEU A 268 -0.46 16.56 4.65
C LEU A 268 -0.93 15.21 5.18
N GLY A 269 -2.23 14.94 5.11
CA GLY A 269 -2.85 13.71 5.59
C GLY A 269 -3.86 13.12 4.60
N LEU A 270 -4.69 12.21 5.12
CA LEU A 270 -5.65 11.49 4.28
C LEU A 270 -6.71 12.42 3.65
N ALA A 271 -7.06 13.53 4.32
CA ALA A 271 -8.03 14.49 3.80
C ALA A 271 -7.49 15.17 2.54
N GLU A 272 -6.25 15.65 2.59
CA GLU A 272 -5.55 16.27 1.48
C GLU A 272 -5.35 15.30 0.32
N LYS A 273 -5.07 14.02 0.61
CA LYS A 273 -5.01 12.98 -0.41
C LYS A 273 -6.33 12.85 -1.18
N ARG A 274 -7.48 12.92 -0.49
CA ARG A 274 -8.80 12.84 -1.17
C ARG A 274 -9.05 14.05 -2.07
N VAL A 275 -8.66 15.24 -1.62
CA VAL A 275 -8.75 16.47 -2.43
C VAL A 275 -7.89 16.35 -3.69
N TYR A 276 -6.64 15.90 -3.54
CA TYR A 276 -5.73 15.66 -4.65
C TYR A 276 -6.31 14.65 -5.67
N HIS A 277 -6.84 13.52 -5.19
CA HIS A 277 -7.50 12.53 -6.06
C HIS A 277 -8.75 13.07 -6.76
N ALA A 278 -9.54 13.91 -6.09
CA ALA A 278 -10.72 14.53 -6.68
C ALA A 278 -10.32 15.54 -7.78
N ALA A 279 -9.29 16.34 -7.53
CA ALA A 279 -8.73 17.27 -8.49
C ALA A 279 -8.21 16.54 -9.75
N LEU A 280 -7.44 15.45 -9.58
CA LEU A 280 -6.95 14.63 -10.69
C LEU A 280 -8.06 13.99 -11.56
N ASN A 281 -9.24 13.79 -11.00
CA ASN A 281 -10.40 13.29 -11.74
C ASN A 281 -11.26 14.41 -12.36
N GLY A 282 -10.79 15.66 -12.36
CA GLY A 282 -11.46 16.80 -12.98
C GLY A 282 -12.51 17.47 -12.10
N ASN A 283 -12.55 17.19 -10.79
CA ASN A 283 -13.47 17.85 -9.86
C ASN A 283 -12.81 19.08 -9.20
N SER A 284 -12.66 20.17 -9.95
CA SER A 284 -11.97 21.41 -9.51
C SER A 284 -12.63 22.09 -8.30
N ARG A 285 -13.89 21.78 -7.99
CA ARG A 285 -14.60 22.28 -6.78
C ARG A 285 -13.97 21.80 -5.48
N ALA A 286 -13.26 20.68 -5.49
CA ALA A 286 -12.63 20.12 -4.29
C ALA A 286 -11.43 20.96 -3.80
N ILE A 287 -10.80 21.75 -4.67
CA ILE A 287 -9.65 22.59 -4.35
C ILE A 287 -10.11 23.85 -3.60
N HIS A 288 -11.16 24.50 -4.08
CA HIS A 288 -11.68 25.77 -3.52
C HIS A 288 -12.32 25.63 -2.14
N GLN A 289 -12.78 24.44 -1.74
CA GLN A 289 -13.41 24.23 -0.44
C GLN A 289 -12.41 24.23 0.75
N LYS A 290 -11.11 24.35 0.48
CA LYS A 290 -10.06 24.46 1.51
C LYS A 290 -9.74 25.90 1.90
N ASP A 291 -10.09 26.86 1.05
CA ASP A 291 -9.75 28.28 1.23
C ASP A 291 -10.86 29.07 1.97
N ASP A 292 -12.00 28.44 2.26
CA ASP A 292 -13.12 28.94 3.09
C ASP A 292 -13.15 28.26 4.48
#